data_AF-A0A6I3L7S4-F1
#
_entry.id   AF-A0A6I3L7S4-F1
#
_cell.length_a   1.000
_cell.length_b   1.000
_cell.length_c   1.000
_cell.angle_alpha   90.00
_cell.angle_beta   90.00
_cell.angle_gamma   90.00
#
_symmetry.space_group_name_H-M   'P 1'
#
loop_
_entity.id
_entity.type
_entity.pdbx_description
1 polymer ?
#
loop_
_entity_poly.entity_id
_entity_poly.type
_entity_poly.pdbx_seq_one_letter_code
_entity_poly.pdbx_strand_id
1 'polypeptide(L)'
;MSLSSGMDHLHALKSHVLDGPMLHISAPFSLARGALENLSIAYWILHPTERADRVQHALRWWAQNYRDAARALGPIGAIDLGANESTLLKLEDVARRTPGIAADPIRNGHRSSEPVKYTDRHTIDTWQILYAWQLCSGFAHGRGWAVHGISRAETIRVPDHDDEIVQLSPNDTAILWVTLTSLSLASETFRILDQKSGSPETSQHGISDAR
;
A
#
# COMPACT_ATOMS: atom_id res chain seq x y z
N MET A 1 11.24 0.49 4.74
CA MET A 1 10.55 -0.80 4.94
C MET A 1 9.27 -0.90 4.12
N SER A 2 8.36 0.08 4.19
CA SER A 2 7.13 0.03 3.37
C SER A 2 7.42 0.05 1.85
N LEU A 3 8.39 0.83 1.38
CA LEU A 3 8.76 0.86 -0.05
C LEU A 3 9.25 -0.51 -0.56
N SER A 4 10.18 -1.15 0.16
CA SER A 4 10.69 -2.48 -0.20
C SER A 4 9.59 -3.54 -0.16
N SER A 5 8.76 -3.55 0.89
CA SER A 5 7.61 -4.47 0.97
C SER A 5 6.60 -4.24 -0.17
N GLY A 6 6.36 -2.99 -0.57
CA GLY A 6 5.52 -2.67 -1.72
C GLY A 6 6.08 -3.24 -3.03
N MET A 7 7.40 -3.12 -3.24
CA MET A 7 8.08 -3.70 -4.40
C MET A 7 8.11 -5.22 -4.38
N ASP A 8 8.31 -5.84 -3.22
CA ASP A 8 8.25 -7.30 -3.06
C ASP A 8 6.87 -7.83 -3.44
N HIS A 9 5.80 -7.15 -3.03
CA HIS A 9 4.43 -7.48 -3.43
C HIS A 9 4.21 -7.32 -4.94
N LEU A 10 4.71 -6.24 -5.55
CA LEU A 10 4.63 -6.03 -7.00
C LEU A 10 5.40 -7.10 -7.78
N HIS A 11 6.60 -7.44 -7.33
CA HIS A 11 7.42 -8.47 -7.95
C HIS A 11 6.76 -9.84 -7.81
N ALA A 12 6.23 -10.17 -6.63
CA ALA A 12 5.47 -11.39 -6.42
C ALA A 12 4.21 -11.45 -7.28
N LEU A 13 3.50 -10.32 -7.45
CA LEU A 13 2.35 -10.21 -8.33
C LEU A 13 2.73 -10.50 -9.78
N LYS A 14 3.78 -9.86 -10.30
CA LYS A 14 4.33 -10.12 -11.64
C LYS A 14 4.69 -11.59 -11.80
N SER A 15 5.42 -12.15 -10.83
CA SER A 15 5.88 -13.54 -10.87
C SER A 15 4.69 -14.50 -10.88
N HIS A 16 3.65 -14.20 -10.09
CA HIS A 16 2.44 -15.01 -10.04
C HIS A 16 1.63 -14.95 -11.34
N VAL A 17 1.47 -13.77 -11.93
CA VAL A 17 0.61 -13.55 -13.10
C VAL A 17 1.29 -13.97 -14.40
N LEU A 18 2.59 -13.71 -14.56
CA LEU A 18 3.31 -13.95 -15.82
C LEU A 18 4.12 -15.25 -15.82
N ASP A 19 4.70 -15.64 -14.69
CA ASP A 19 5.61 -16.79 -14.61
C ASP A 19 4.96 -18.00 -13.91
N GLY A 20 3.75 -17.81 -13.35
CA GLY A 20 3.05 -18.83 -12.59
C GLY A 20 2.32 -19.86 -13.47
N PRO A 21 2.21 -21.12 -13.03
CA PRO A 21 1.51 -22.15 -13.79
C PRO A 21 -0.03 -22.02 -13.73
N MET A 22 -0.55 -21.21 -12.80
CA MET A 22 -1.98 -21.04 -12.56
C MET A 22 -2.26 -19.65 -12.04
N LEU A 23 -3.29 -19.00 -12.60
CA LEU A 23 -3.78 -17.71 -12.14
C LEU A 23 -4.92 -17.94 -11.13
N HIS A 24 -4.69 -17.56 -9.87
CA HIS A 24 -5.75 -17.66 -8.86
C HIS A 24 -6.69 -16.46 -8.93
N ILE A 25 -7.96 -16.67 -8.56
CA ILE A 25 -8.97 -15.60 -8.55
C ILE A 25 -8.60 -14.49 -7.56
N SER A 26 -8.15 -14.84 -6.34
CA SER A 26 -7.96 -13.84 -5.25
C SER A 26 -6.51 -13.49 -4.93
N ALA A 27 -5.55 -14.36 -5.29
CA ALA A 27 -4.14 -14.15 -4.91
C ALA A 27 -3.53 -12.89 -5.55
N PRO A 28 -3.73 -12.61 -6.87
CA PRO A 28 -3.23 -11.37 -7.48
C PRO A 28 -3.74 -10.11 -6.77
N PHE A 29 -5.03 -10.09 -6.42
CA PHE A 29 -5.61 -8.97 -5.69
C PHE A 29 -5.05 -8.83 -4.28
N SER A 30 -4.74 -9.93 -3.59
CA SER A 30 -4.11 -9.88 -2.27
C SER A 30 -2.70 -9.28 -2.33
N LEU A 31 -1.93 -9.64 -3.37
CA LEU A 31 -0.60 -9.07 -3.63
C LEU A 31 -0.70 -7.58 -4.00
N ALA A 32 -1.61 -7.22 -4.92
CA ALA A 32 -1.87 -5.82 -5.28
C ALA A 32 -2.33 -5.00 -4.06
N ARG A 33 -3.16 -5.57 -3.17
CA ARG A 33 -3.56 -4.94 -1.91
C ARG A 33 -2.36 -4.58 -1.05
N GLY A 34 -1.44 -5.53 -0.89
CA GLY A 34 -0.20 -5.37 -0.13
C GLY A 34 0.70 -4.30 -0.74
N ALA A 35 0.84 -4.30 -2.07
CA ALA A 35 1.58 -3.27 -2.80
C ALA A 35 0.98 -1.87 -2.58
N LEU A 36 -0.31 -1.69 -2.87
CA LEU A 36 -1.00 -0.40 -2.73
C LEU A 36 -0.88 0.16 -1.32
N GLU A 37 -1.14 -0.64 -0.28
CA GLU A 37 -1.07 -0.15 1.09
C GLU A 37 0.34 0.29 1.49
N ASN A 38 1.34 -0.54 1.18
CA ASN A 38 2.74 -0.25 1.54
C ASN A 38 3.31 0.94 0.77
N LEU A 39 2.98 1.06 -0.52
CA LEU A 39 3.37 2.20 -1.34
C LEU A 39 2.63 3.47 -0.90
N SER A 40 1.34 3.40 -0.56
CA SER A 40 0.61 4.54 0.02
C SER A 40 1.19 5.01 1.34
N ILE A 41 1.66 4.09 2.20
CA ILE A 41 2.39 4.46 3.43
C ILE A 41 3.69 5.21 3.09
N ALA A 42 4.48 4.69 2.15
CA ALA A 42 5.72 5.36 1.73
C ALA A 42 5.43 6.75 1.14
N TYR A 43 4.43 6.85 0.26
CA TYR A 43 3.95 8.12 -0.31
C TYR A 43 3.52 9.10 0.78
N TRP A 44 2.67 8.66 1.71
CA TRP A 44 2.17 9.49 2.80
C TRP A 44 3.29 10.07 3.67
N ILE A 45 4.34 9.30 3.93
CA ILE A 45 5.51 9.76 4.69
C ILE A 45 6.36 10.75 3.87
N LEU A 46 6.56 10.51 2.58
CA LEU A 46 7.52 11.25 1.75
C LEU A 46 6.93 12.50 1.09
N HIS A 47 5.65 12.45 0.71
CA HIS A 47 4.98 13.46 -0.09
C HIS A 47 4.91 14.86 0.58
N PRO A 48 4.57 15.00 1.87
CA PRO A 48 4.41 16.32 2.47
C PRO A 48 5.63 17.24 2.24
N THR A 49 5.37 18.48 1.83
CA THR A 49 6.42 19.49 1.60
C THR A 49 7.14 19.82 2.90
N GLU A 50 6.39 19.99 3.98
CA GLU A 50 6.92 20.33 5.29
C GLU A 50 7.62 19.14 5.95
N ARG A 51 8.83 19.38 6.48
CA ARG A 51 9.60 18.35 7.18
C ARG A 51 8.86 17.86 8.42
N ALA A 52 8.19 18.75 9.14
CA ALA A 52 7.44 18.42 10.35
C ALA A 52 6.37 17.36 10.07
N ASP A 53 5.59 17.51 8.99
CA ASP A 53 4.56 16.55 8.59
C ASP A 53 5.14 15.17 8.25
N ARG A 54 6.26 15.14 7.50
CA ARG A 54 6.94 13.88 7.17
C ARG A 54 7.44 13.14 8.41
N VAL A 55 8.05 13.88 9.33
CA VAL A 55 8.52 13.31 10.62
C VAL A 55 7.33 12.83 11.45
N GLN A 56 6.23 13.59 11.50
CA GLN A 56 5.01 13.19 12.19
C GLN A 56 4.45 11.87 11.61
N HIS A 57 4.33 11.75 10.30
CA HIS A 57 3.86 10.51 9.66
C HIS A 57 4.81 9.33 9.93
N ALA A 58 6.12 9.53 9.88
CA ALA A 58 7.10 8.50 10.20
C ALA A 58 7.00 8.03 11.67
N LEU A 59 6.85 8.96 12.62
CA LEU A 59 6.67 8.64 14.05
C LEU A 59 5.37 7.87 14.29
N ARG A 60 4.27 8.25 13.61
CA ARG A 60 3.00 7.53 13.66
C ARG A 60 3.11 6.13 13.07
N TRP A 61 3.86 5.95 11.98
CA TRP A 61 4.15 4.64 11.42
C TRP A 61 4.91 3.74 12.42
N TRP A 62 5.93 4.28 13.08
CA TRP A 62 6.67 3.53 14.12
C TRP A 62 5.78 3.17 15.31
N ALA A 63 4.95 4.10 15.79
CA ALA A 63 4.01 3.83 16.87
C ALA A 63 3.04 2.69 16.49
N GLN A 64 2.53 2.69 15.26
CA GLN A 64 1.68 1.62 14.75
C GLN A 64 2.42 0.27 14.70
N ASN A 65 3.64 0.24 14.18
CA ASN A 65 4.49 -0.95 14.13
C ASN A 65 4.68 -1.58 15.52
N TYR A 66 5.01 -0.77 16.54
CA TYR A 66 5.19 -1.28 17.89
C TYR A 66 3.89 -1.83 18.48
N ARG A 67 2.75 -1.17 18.23
CA ARG A 67 1.43 -1.64 18.69
C ARG A 67 1.04 -2.96 18.04
N ASP A 68 1.32 -3.10 16.75
CA ASP A 68 1.06 -4.34 16.01
C ASP A 68 1.97 -5.47 16.48
N ALA A 69 3.25 -5.18 16.74
CA ALA A 69 4.18 -6.13 17.35
C ALA A 69 3.71 -6.58 18.74
N ALA A 70 3.27 -5.67 19.61
CA ALA A 70 2.74 -6.04 20.92
C ALA A 70 1.47 -6.93 20.80
N ARG A 71 0.58 -6.64 19.85
CA ARG A 71 -0.61 -7.45 19.61
C ARG A 71 -0.27 -8.84 19.08
N ALA A 72 0.67 -8.95 18.15
CA ALA A 72 1.04 -10.20 17.49
C ALA A 72 1.94 -11.09 18.37
N LEU A 73 2.89 -10.48 19.10
CA LEU A 73 3.93 -11.19 19.85
C LEU A 73 3.58 -11.36 21.34
N GLY A 74 2.66 -10.55 21.87
CA GLY A 74 2.21 -10.62 23.27
C GLY A 74 1.71 -12.01 23.67
N PRO A 75 0.83 -12.67 22.90
CA PRO A 75 0.31 -14.00 23.25
C PRO A 75 1.37 -15.10 23.35
N ILE A 76 2.50 -14.95 22.68
CA ILE A 76 3.59 -15.95 22.68
C ILE A 76 4.73 -15.59 23.64
N GLY A 77 4.54 -14.57 24.48
CA GLY A 77 5.53 -14.17 25.49
C GLY A 77 6.82 -13.54 24.93
N ALA A 78 6.88 -13.21 23.64
CA ALA A 78 8.03 -12.60 22.99
C ALA A 78 8.07 -11.06 23.21
N ILE A 79 7.78 -10.62 24.44
CA ILE A 79 7.46 -9.22 24.79
C ILE A 79 8.69 -8.30 24.79
N ASP A 80 9.91 -8.83 24.70
CA ASP A 80 11.12 -7.99 24.58
C ASP A 80 11.17 -7.16 23.26
N LEU A 81 10.30 -7.46 22.28
CA LEU A 81 10.28 -6.82 20.95
C LEU A 81 9.03 -5.97 20.67
N GLY A 82 7.99 -6.02 21.51
CA GLY A 82 6.69 -5.38 21.26
C GLY A 82 6.47 -4.15 22.13
N ALA A 83 5.80 -3.10 21.61
CA ALA A 83 5.50 -1.82 22.29
C ALA A 83 5.44 -1.93 23.82
N ASN A 84 6.56 -1.73 24.50
CA ASN A 84 6.49 -1.36 25.89
C ASN A 84 6.15 0.13 25.95
N GLU A 85 5.45 0.54 26.99
CA GLU A 85 5.08 1.94 27.24
C GLU A 85 6.30 2.87 27.10
N SER A 86 7.50 2.39 27.47
CA SER A 86 8.75 3.14 27.33
C SER A 86 9.12 3.50 25.88
N THR A 87 8.76 2.67 24.90
CA THR A 87 9.07 2.90 23.48
C THR A 87 8.12 3.95 22.89
N LEU A 88 6.84 3.91 23.25
CA LEU A 88 5.88 4.94 22.83
C LEU A 88 6.24 6.30 23.45
N LEU A 89 6.63 6.33 24.74
CA LEU A 89 7.13 7.54 25.39
C LEU A 89 8.36 8.13 24.70
N LYS A 90 9.29 7.29 24.20
CA LYS A 90 10.44 7.75 23.42
C LYS A 90 10.03 8.41 22.10
N LEU A 91 9.01 7.87 21.41
CA LEU A 91 8.49 8.49 20.17
C LEU A 91 7.82 9.85 20.46
N GLU A 92 7.02 9.93 21.52
CA GLU A 92 6.42 11.19 21.97
C GLU A 92 7.48 12.22 22.35
N ASP A 93 8.57 11.77 22.97
CA ASP A 93 9.66 12.66 23.34
C ASP A 93 10.41 13.22 22.12
N VAL A 94 10.61 12.41 21.08
CA VAL A 94 11.13 12.90 19.78
C VAL A 94 10.16 13.91 19.17
N ALA A 95 8.86 13.66 19.23
CA ALA A 95 7.85 14.60 18.74
C ALA A 95 7.91 15.95 19.48
N ARG A 96 7.94 15.94 20.81
CA ARG A 96 8.03 17.16 21.65
C ARG A 96 9.30 17.96 21.38
N ARG A 97 10.40 17.30 21.03
CA ARG A 97 11.69 17.95 20.70
C ARG A 97 11.75 18.46 19.26
N THR A 98 10.77 18.16 18.41
CA THR A 98 10.76 18.56 17.01
C THR A 98 9.80 19.73 16.79
N PRO A 99 10.29 20.90 16.35
CA PRO A 99 9.44 22.05 16.08
C PRO A 99 8.35 21.74 15.04
N GLY A 100 7.11 22.18 15.32
CA GLY A 100 5.98 22.05 14.40
C GLY A 100 5.27 20.68 14.41
N ILE A 101 5.60 19.78 15.34
CA ILE A 101 4.94 18.46 15.46
C ILE A 101 4.01 18.42 16.67
N ALA A 102 2.78 17.94 16.45
CA ALA A 102 1.88 17.62 17.55
C ALA A 102 2.22 16.22 18.11
N ALA A 103 2.47 16.12 19.42
CA ALA A 103 2.80 14.85 20.07
C ALA A 103 1.58 13.93 20.26
N ASP A 104 0.40 14.51 20.51
CA ASP A 104 -0.86 13.80 20.79
C ASP A 104 -1.24 12.71 19.75
N PRO A 105 -1.13 12.93 18.43
CA PRO A 105 -1.48 11.90 17.45
C PRO A 105 -0.47 10.76 17.35
N ILE A 106 0.74 10.89 17.90
CA ILE A 106 1.84 9.92 17.67
C ILE A 106 1.51 8.56 18.25
N ARG A 107 1.10 8.50 19.52
CA ARG A 107 0.81 7.25 20.25
C ARG A 107 -0.28 6.39 19.60
N ASN A 108 -1.21 7.03 18.90
CA ASN A 108 -2.32 6.36 18.24
C ASN A 108 -1.93 5.67 16.93
N GLY A 109 -0.73 5.95 16.42
CA GLY A 109 -0.26 5.42 15.15
C GLY A 109 -1.09 5.92 13.99
N HIS A 110 -1.41 5.02 13.05
CA HIS A 110 -2.26 5.33 11.90
C HIS A 110 -3.16 4.14 11.56
N ARG A 111 -4.27 4.42 10.87
CA ARG A 111 -5.09 3.36 10.27
C ARG A 111 -4.54 3.04 8.88
N SER A 112 -4.63 1.79 8.42
CA SER A 112 -4.23 1.42 7.05
C SER A 112 -4.89 2.27 5.96
N SER A 113 -6.15 2.66 6.16
CA SER A 113 -6.89 3.47 5.19
C SER A 113 -6.48 4.95 5.16
N GLU A 114 -5.76 5.44 6.16
CA GLU A 114 -5.38 6.84 6.22
C GLU A 114 -4.30 7.22 5.18
N PRO A 115 -3.16 6.50 5.08
CA PRO A 115 -2.22 6.68 3.98
C PRO A 115 -2.87 6.51 2.61
N VAL A 116 -3.71 5.49 2.44
CA VAL A 116 -4.39 5.21 1.16
C VAL A 116 -5.29 6.36 0.73
N LYS A 117 -6.12 6.89 1.65
CA LYS A 117 -6.97 8.08 1.40
C LYS A 117 -6.16 9.36 1.21
N TYR A 118 -4.99 9.45 1.83
CA TYR A 118 -4.08 10.56 1.60
C TYR A 118 -3.54 10.48 0.17
N THR A 119 -2.95 9.35 -0.20
CA THR A 119 -2.41 9.11 -1.54
C THR A 119 -3.45 9.35 -2.63
N ASP A 120 -4.65 8.78 -2.52
CA ASP A 120 -5.74 8.95 -3.50
C ASP A 120 -6.13 10.41 -3.78
N ARG A 121 -5.90 11.31 -2.81
CA ARG A 121 -6.19 12.74 -2.92
C ARG A 121 -5.02 13.60 -3.43
N HIS A 122 -3.81 13.07 -3.40
CA HIS A 122 -2.59 13.86 -3.63
C HIS A 122 -1.72 13.33 -4.76
N THR A 123 -1.96 12.11 -5.26
CA THR A 123 -1.30 11.63 -6.47
C THR A 123 -1.77 12.43 -7.68
N ILE A 124 -0.85 12.71 -8.60
CA ILE A 124 -1.12 13.49 -9.81
C ILE A 124 -1.52 12.54 -10.95
N ASP A 125 -0.69 11.52 -11.16
CA ASP A 125 -0.76 10.65 -12.34
C ASP A 125 -1.54 9.36 -12.08
N THR A 126 -1.70 9.01 -10.80
CA THR A 126 -2.38 7.77 -10.40
C THR A 126 -3.74 8.07 -9.79
N TRP A 127 -4.80 7.49 -10.34
CA TRP A 127 -6.18 7.73 -9.88
C TRP A 127 -6.82 6.47 -9.30
N GLN A 128 -7.85 6.66 -8.48
CA GLN A 128 -8.68 5.60 -7.90
C GLN A 128 -7.88 4.61 -7.01
N ILE A 129 -6.83 5.09 -6.35
CA ILE A 129 -6.02 4.31 -5.40
C ILE A 129 -6.90 3.71 -4.30
N LEU A 130 -7.82 4.52 -3.74
CA LEU A 130 -8.70 4.07 -2.67
C LEU A 130 -9.62 2.95 -3.16
N TYR A 131 -10.21 3.12 -4.34
CA TYR A 131 -11.09 2.11 -4.93
C TYR A 131 -10.33 0.82 -5.25
N ALA A 132 -9.13 0.92 -5.86
CA ALA A 132 -8.27 -0.22 -6.14
C ALA A 132 -7.93 -0.99 -4.85
N TRP A 133 -7.55 -0.28 -3.77
CA TRP A 133 -7.24 -0.89 -2.49
C TRP A 133 -8.47 -1.54 -1.82
N GLN A 134 -9.65 -0.93 -1.92
CA GLN A 134 -10.91 -1.49 -1.42
C GLN A 134 -11.33 -2.74 -2.18
N LEU A 135 -11.24 -2.72 -3.51
CA LEU A 135 -11.47 -3.86 -4.36
C LEU A 135 -10.55 -5.03 -3.98
N CYS A 136 -9.25 -4.75 -3.92
CA CYS A 136 -8.25 -5.74 -3.54
C CYS A 136 -8.47 -6.28 -2.13
N SER A 137 -8.90 -5.43 -1.19
CA SER A 137 -9.30 -5.86 0.16
C SER A 137 -10.52 -6.76 0.16
N GLY A 138 -11.48 -6.51 -0.73
CA GLY A 138 -12.64 -7.37 -0.94
C GLY A 138 -12.23 -8.80 -1.30
N PHE A 139 -11.34 -8.97 -2.27
CA PHE A 139 -10.80 -10.27 -2.65
C PHE A 139 -9.97 -10.93 -1.53
N ALA A 140 -9.07 -10.16 -0.90
CA ALA A 140 -8.21 -10.68 0.19
C ALA A 140 -9.01 -11.21 1.39
N HIS A 141 -10.23 -10.67 1.61
CA HIS A 141 -11.13 -11.10 2.68
C HIS A 141 -12.31 -11.96 2.20
N GLY A 142 -12.29 -12.44 0.95
CA GLY A 142 -13.37 -13.31 0.42
C GLY A 142 -14.74 -12.64 0.41
N ARG A 143 -14.82 -11.32 0.23
CA ARG A 143 -16.08 -10.57 0.22
C ARG A 143 -16.85 -10.87 -1.06
N GLY A 144 -18.06 -11.38 -0.92
CA GLY A 144 -18.89 -11.82 -2.06
C GLY A 144 -19.11 -10.77 -3.14
N TRP A 145 -19.30 -9.49 -2.78
CA TRP A 145 -19.46 -8.42 -3.77
C TRP A 145 -18.24 -8.27 -4.69
N ALA A 146 -17.03 -8.48 -4.17
CA ALA A 146 -15.81 -8.39 -4.95
C ALA A 146 -15.60 -9.67 -5.76
N VAL A 147 -15.69 -10.83 -5.08
CA VAL A 147 -15.45 -12.12 -5.73
C VAL A 147 -16.48 -12.39 -6.83
N HIS A 148 -17.77 -12.26 -6.55
CA HIS A 148 -18.82 -12.51 -7.55
C HIS A 148 -19.00 -11.35 -8.53
N GLY A 149 -18.84 -10.11 -8.08
CA GLY A 149 -19.11 -8.94 -8.91
C GLY A 149 -18.00 -8.61 -9.92
N ILE A 150 -16.77 -9.08 -9.68
CA ILE A 150 -15.59 -8.68 -10.47
C ILE A 150 -14.90 -9.87 -11.14
N SER A 151 -15.02 -11.09 -10.61
CA SER A 151 -14.53 -12.28 -11.32
C SER A 151 -15.26 -12.45 -12.64
N ARG A 152 -14.62 -13.09 -13.62
CA ARG A 152 -15.34 -13.57 -14.79
C ARG A 152 -16.30 -14.68 -14.34
N ALA A 153 -17.48 -14.72 -14.94
CA ALA A 153 -18.51 -15.68 -14.59
C ALA A 153 -19.08 -16.28 -15.88
N GLU A 154 -19.13 -17.61 -15.93
CA GLU A 154 -19.75 -18.36 -17.01
C GLU A 154 -20.75 -19.34 -16.41
N THR A 155 -21.94 -19.43 -16.99
CA THR A 155 -22.91 -20.46 -16.64
C THR A 155 -22.58 -21.72 -17.40
N ILE A 156 -22.29 -22.80 -16.68
CA ILE A 156 -22.06 -24.11 -17.26
C ILE A 156 -23.21 -25.05 -16.89
N ARG A 157 -23.64 -25.85 -17.86
CA ARG A 157 -24.62 -26.90 -17.65
C ARG A 157 -23.87 -28.16 -17.21
N VAL A 158 -24.27 -28.73 -16.09
CA VAL A 158 -23.69 -29.99 -15.60
C VAL A 158 -24.42 -31.14 -16.29
N PRO A 159 -23.74 -32.01 -17.06
CA PRO A 159 -24.37 -33.20 -17.62
C PRO A 159 -24.98 -34.05 -16.50
N ASP A 160 -26.13 -34.67 -16.77
CA ASP A 160 -26.90 -35.50 -15.82
C ASP A 160 -27.57 -34.77 -14.64
N HIS A 161 -27.52 -33.44 -14.61
CA HIS A 161 -28.31 -32.60 -13.70
C HIS A 161 -29.09 -31.54 -14.48
N ASP A 162 -30.31 -31.22 -14.05
CA ASP A 162 -31.07 -30.05 -14.57
C ASP A 162 -30.57 -28.72 -13.99
N ASP A 163 -29.49 -28.75 -13.21
CA ASP A 163 -28.92 -27.59 -12.55
C ASP A 163 -27.89 -26.87 -13.45
N GLU A 164 -28.00 -25.54 -13.46
CA GLU A 164 -26.98 -24.65 -13.99
C GLU A 164 -26.09 -24.16 -12.85
N ILE A 165 -24.77 -24.23 -13.02
CA ILE A 165 -23.81 -23.70 -12.04
C ILE A 165 -23.03 -22.54 -12.63
N VAL A 166 -22.75 -21.53 -11.81
CA VAL A 166 -21.89 -20.40 -12.19
C VAL A 166 -20.45 -20.75 -11.85
N GLN A 167 -19.62 -20.89 -12.87
CA GLN A 167 -18.18 -21.04 -12.72
C GLN A 167 -17.52 -19.66 -12.71
N LEU A 168 -16.75 -19.38 -11.65
CA LEU A 168 -15.95 -18.16 -11.57
C LEU A 168 -14.53 -18.42 -12.03
N SER A 169 -13.96 -17.46 -12.75
CA SER A 169 -12.56 -17.49 -13.19
C SER A 169 -11.90 -16.11 -12.98
N PRO A 170 -10.55 -16.05 -12.97
CA PRO A 170 -9.84 -14.79 -12.82
C PRO A 170 -10.24 -13.76 -13.89
N ASN A 171 -10.31 -12.49 -13.48
CA ASN A 171 -10.54 -11.39 -14.40
C ASN A 171 -9.22 -10.69 -14.72
N ASP A 172 -8.58 -11.09 -15.82
CA ASP A 172 -7.26 -10.58 -16.22
C ASP A 172 -7.25 -9.06 -16.42
N THR A 173 -8.35 -8.48 -16.91
CA THR A 173 -8.48 -7.03 -17.10
C THR A 173 -8.44 -6.31 -15.76
N ALA A 174 -9.18 -6.81 -14.76
CA ALA A 174 -9.17 -6.24 -13.42
C ALA A 174 -7.81 -6.43 -12.73
N ILE A 175 -7.17 -7.59 -12.92
CA ILE A 175 -5.83 -7.88 -12.40
C ILE A 175 -4.79 -6.94 -13.02
N LEU A 176 -4.80 -6.77 -14.34
CA LEU A 176 -3.91 -5.85 -15.04
C LEU A 176 -4.12 -4.41 -14.55
N TRP A 177 -5.38 -3.99 -14.40
CA TRP A 177 -5.70 -2.65 -13.91
C TRP A 177 -5.10 -2.39 -12.52
N VAL A 178 -5.36 -3.26 -11.51
CA VAL A 178 -4.79 -3.05 -10.16
C VAL A 178 -3.26 -3.14 -10.15
N THR A 179 -2.67 -3.94 -11.06
CA THR A 179 -1.22 -4.04 -11.22
C THR A 179 -0.63 -2.72 -11.73
N LEU A 180 -1.21 -2.16 -12.81
CA LEU A 180 -0.77 -0.88 -13.38
C LEU A 180 -0.97 0.27 -12.41
N THR A 181 -2.09 0.31 -11.68
CA THR A 181 -2.32 1.29 -10.61
C THR A 181 -1.25 1.21 -9.53
N SER A 182 -0.90 0.00 -9.09
CA SER A 182 0.15 -0.22 -8.09
C SER A 182 1.53 0.20 -8.60
N LEU A 183 1.85 -0.10 -9.86
CA LEU A 183 3.10 0.27 -10.50
C LEU A 183 3.22 1.79 -10.69
N SER A 184 2.15 2.46 -11.13
CA SER A 184 2.10 3.92 -11.26
C SER A 184 2.37 4.61 -9.93
N LEU A 185 1.73 4.12 -8.85
CA LEU A 185 1.99 4.63 -7.50
C LEU A 185 3.44 4.40 -7.05
N ALA A 186 4.03 3.25 -7.40
CA ALA A 186 5.44 2.99 -7.11
C ALA A 186 6.34 4.03 -7.80
N SER A 187 6.15 4.24 -9.11
CA SER A 187 6.91 5.22 -9.90
C SER A 187 6.81 6.63 -9.31
N GLU A 188 5.61 7.07 -8.96
CA GLU A 188 5.40 8.40 -8.37
C GLU A 188 6.06 8.53 -6.99
N THR A 189 6.01 7.46 -6.18
CA THR A 189 6.67 7.42 -4.86
C THR A 189 8.20 7.47 -4.99
N PHE A 190 8.79 6.74 -5.95
CA PHE A 190 10.23 6.79 -6.22
C PHE A 190 10.67 8.17 -6.70
N ARG A 191 9.91 8.81 -7.60
CA ARG A 191 10.19 10.17 -8.05
C ARG A 191 10.24 11.16 -6.87
N ILE A 192 9.30 11.06 -5.93
CA ILE A 192 9.33 11.90 -4.71
C ILE A 192 10.56 11.57 -3.87
N LEU A 193 10.90 10.29 -3.70
CA LEU A 193 12.09 9.89 -2.94
C LEU A 193 13.38 10.48 -3.55
N ASP A 194 13.53 10.41 -4.87
CA ASP A 194 14.69 10.94 -5.58
C ASP A 194 14.80 12.46 -5.42
N GLN A 195 13.68 13.17 -5.60
CA GLN A 195 13.59 14.61 -5.38
C GLN A 195 13.98 15.01 -3.94
N LYS A 196 13.56 14.24 -2.93
CA LYS A 196 13.90 14.52 -1.52
C LYS A 196 15.32 14.11 -1.15
N SER A 197 15.90 13.15 -1.86
CA SER A 197 17.27 12.66 -1.64
C SER A 197 18.32 13.57 -2.31
N GLY A 198 17.88 14.56 -3.08
CA GLY A 198 18.79 15.44 -3.83
C GLY A 198 19.41 14.76 -5.04
N SER A 199 18.82 13.66 -5.53
CA SER A 199 19.22 13.06 -6.79
C SER A 199 18.96 14.08 -7.90
N PRO A 200 19.99 14.53 -8.63
CA PRO A 200 19.81 15.54 -9.66
C PRO A 200 19.13 14.91 -10.86
N GLU A 201 17.80 15.10 -10.99
CA GLU A 201 17.17 14.98 -12.29
C GLU A 201 17.67 16.13 -13.16
N THR A 202 18.70 15.82 -13.96
CA THR A 202 19.02 16.39 -15.26
C THR A 202 18.59 17.85 -15.46
N SER A 203 19.51 18.76 -15.11
CA SER A 203 19.56 20.10 -15.66
C SER A 203 19.76 20.03 -17.19
N GLN A 204 18.69 19.84 -17.95
CA GLN A 204 18.67 20.08 -19.40
C GLN A 204 17.32 20.67 -19.81
N HIS A 205 17.22 22.00 -19.74
CA HIS A 205 16.90 22.86 -20.90
C HIS A 205 17.09 24.32 -20.48
N GLY A 206 18.35 24.70 -20.36
CA GLY A 206 18.80 26.09 -20.38
C GLY A 206 19.71 26.29 -21.58
N ILE A 207 19.14 26.21 -22.79
CA ILE A 207 19.77 26.81 -23.97
C ILE A 207 18.88 28.00 -24.32
N SER A 208 19.25 29.16 -23.77
CA SER A 208 18.94 30.46 -24.34
C SER A 208 20.25 31.02 -24.86
N ASP A 209 20.29 31.15 -26.19
CA ASP A 209 21.05 32.06 -27.04
C ASP A 209 22.31 32.75 -26.51
N ALA A 210 23.42 32.51 -27.23
CA ALA A 210 24.40 33.55 -27.50
C ALA A 210 25.12 33.31 -28.84
N ARG A 211 24.72 34.12 -29.84
CA ARG A 211 25.40 34.60 -31.06
C ARG A 211 24.85 34.10 -32.39
#